data_AF-A0A528A6Z5-F1
#
_entry.id   AF-A0A528A6Z5-F1
#
_cell.length_a   1.000
_cell.length_b   1.000
_cell.length_c   1.000
_cell.angle_alpha   90.00
_cell.angle_beta   90.00
_cell.angle_gamma   90.00
#
_symmetry.space_group_name_H-M   'P 1'
#
loop_
_entity.id
_entity.type
_entity.pdbx_description
1 polymer ?
#
loop_
_entity_poly.entity_id
_entity_poly.type
_entity_poly.pdbx_seq_one_letter_code
_entity_poly.pdbx_strand_id
1 'polypeptide(L)'
;MTDNHHQTTPSGKLRARAFGIRFDGTPGPFNAITDVAGVAVGYSTLISGEGALVVGKGPVRTGVTAILPRPRADLATPVFAGIFAQNGNGELTGSHIIEETGAFNFPITITNTHSCGVSRDATLRWMQRVLPAALDSGWGLPVAAETYDGFLNDINGHHLRFEHVAAALDGATGGS
;
A
#
# COMPACT_ATOMS: atom_id res chain seq x y z
N MET A 1 -2.46 -27.44 -14.20
CA MET A 1 -3.77 -26.81 -13.97
C MET A 1 -3.59 -25.35 -14.33
N THR A 2 -4.39 -24.79 -15.24
CA THR A 2 -4.35 -23.36 -15.52
C THR A 2 -4.90 -22.64 -14.29
N ASP A 3 -4.05 -21.94 -13.55
CA ASP A 3 -4.51 -21.09 -12.46
C ASP A 3 -5.50 -20.08 -13.04
N ASN A 4 -6.77 -20.24 -12.66
CA ASN A 4 -7.79 -19.31 -13.07
C ASN A 4 -7.71 -18.10 -12.13
N HIS A 5 -6.75 -17.21 -12.38
CA HIS A 5 -6.53 -15.98 -11.60
C HIS A 5 -7.79 -15.11 -11.48
N HIS A 6 -8.78 -15.28 -12.36
CA HIS A 6 -10.07 -14.60 -12.25
C HIS A 6 -10.96 -15.17 -11.15
N GLN A 7 -10.78 -16.45 -10.80
CA GLN A 7 -11.57 -17.17 -9.79
C GLN A 7 -10.87 -17.31 -8.44
N THR A 8 -9.54 -17.33 -8.40
CA THR A 8 -8.77 -17.51 -7.15
C THR A 8 -7.74 -16.42 -6.92
N THR A 9 -7.54 -16.03 -5.67
CA THR A 9 -6.43 -15.16 -5.23
C THR A 9 -5.11 -15.93 -5.23
N PRO A 10 -3.95 -15.25 -5.16
CA PRO A 10 -2.65 -15.92 -4.97
C PRO A 10 -2.57 -16.81 -3.72
N SER A 11 -3.36 -16.49 -2.69
CA SER A 11 -3.49 -17.29 -1.47
C SER A 11 -4.51 -18.45 -1.57
N GLY A 12 -5.04 -18.73 -2.77
CA GLY A 12 -5.99 -19.81 -3.03
C GLY A 12 -7.41 -19.55 -2.55
N LYS A 13 -7.77 -18.32 -2.18
CA LYS A 13 -9.14 -17.95 -1.80
C LYS A 13 -9.99 -17.65 -3.02
N LEU A 14 -11.28 -17.93 -2.95
CA LEU A 14 -12.21 -17.63 -4.03
C LEU A 14 -12.41 -16.12 -4.20
N ARG A 15 -12.45 -15.67 -5.45
CA ARG A 15 -12.82 -14.31 -5.85
C ARG A 15 -14.30 -14.27 -6.21
N ALA A 16 -14.88 -13.06 -6.32
CA ALA A 16 -16.30 -12.88 -6.64
C ALA A 16 -16.77 -13.67 -7.89
N ARG A 17 -15.96 -13.72 -8.95
CA ARG A 17 -16.29 -14.45 -10.19
C ARG A 17 -16.40 -15.97 -10.00
N ALA A 18 -15.75 -16.55 -8.99
CA ALA A 18 -15.89 -17.97 -8.66
C ALA A 18 -17.31 -18.32 -8.15
N PHE A 19 -18.04 -17.33 -7.64
CA PHE A 19 -19.44 -17.46 -7.21
C PHE A 19 -20.45 -17.13 -8.33
N GLY A 20 -20.00 -16.93 -9.57
CA GLY A 20 -20.88 -16.59 -10.69
C GLY A 20 -21.38 -15.14 -10.70
N ILE A 21 -20.84 -14.27 -9.83
CA ILE A 21 -21.15 -12.83 -9.83
C ILE A 21 -20.60 -12.21 -11.12
N ARG A 22 -21.49 -11.58 -11.89
CA ARG A 22 -21.16 -10.96 -13.18
C ARG A 22 -20.77 -9.50 -12.99
N PHE A 23 -19.74 -9.09 -13.72
CA PHE A 23 -19.27 -7.71 -13.80
C PHE A 23 -19.10 -7.35 -15.27
N ASP A 24 -19.32 -6.08 -15.59
CA ASP A 24 -19.07 -5.55 -16.93
C ASP A 24 -17.57 -5.56 -17.27
N GLY A 25 -17.27 -5.60 -18.58
CA GLY A 25 -15.91 -5.55 -19.10
C GLY A 25 -15.13 -6.87 -19.02
N THR A 26 -13.94 -6.85 -19.63
CA THR A 26 -12.99 -7.98 -19.66
C THR A 26 -11.77 -7.63 -18.80
N PRO A 27 -11.51 -8.34 -17.70
CA PRO A 27 -10.35 -8.07 -16.87
C PRO A 27 -9.05 -8.52 -17.57
N GLY A 28 -7.91 -7.99 -17.11
CA GLY A 28 -6.59 -8.45 -17.52
C GLY A 28 -6.29 -9.89 -17.05
N PRO A 29 -5.10 -10.43 -17.40
CA PRO A 29 -4.72 -11.81 -17.07
C PRO A 29 -4.86 -12.18 -15.59
N PHE A 30 -4.46 -11.30 -14.68
CA PHE A 30 -4.52 -11.51 -13.23
C PHE A 30 -5.81 -10.96 -12.63
N ASN A 31 -6.56 -10.14 -13.38
CA ASN A 31 -7.70 -9.38 -12.87
C ASN A 31 -7.27 -8.60 -11.62
N ALA A 32 -6.11 -7.93 -11.69
CA ALA A 32 -5.46 -7.25 -10.58
C ALA A 32 -4.77 -5.97 -11.07
N ILE A 33 -4.41 -5.06 -10.16
CA ILE A 33 -3.70 -3.81 -10.53
C ILE A 33 -2.34 -4.07 -11.18
N THR A 34 -1.73 -5.22 -10.87
CA THR A 34 -0.47 -5.72 -11.43
C THR A 34 -0.57 -6.14 -12.90
N ASP A 35 -1.78 -6.15 -13.48
CA ASP A 35 -1.97 -6.23 -14.95
C ASP A 35 -1.40 -5.00 -15.68
N VAL A 36 -1.23 -3.87 -14.98
CA VAL A 36 -0.50 -2.69 -15.49
C VAL A 36 1.00 -2.95 -15.42
N ALA A 37 1.65 -3.02 -16.58
CA ALA A 37 3.07 -3.35 -16.67
C ALA A 37 3.95 -2.40 -15.83
N GLY A 38 4.82 -2.98 -15.01
CA GLY A 38 5.72 -2.24 -14.11
C GLY A 38 5.14 -1.91 -12.75
N VAL A 39 3.83 -2.10 -12.53
CA VAL A 39 3.20 -1.97 -11.20
C VAL A 39 3.45 -3.22 -10.38
N ALA A 40 3.85 -3.04 -9.12
CA ALA A 40 4.06 -4.12 -8.16
C ALA A 40 3.37 -3.81 -6.84
N VAL A 41 2.92 -4.85 -6.14
CA VAL A 41 2.23 -4.73 -4.85
C VAL A 41 2.91 -5.63 -3.83
N GLY A 42 3.08 -5.15 -2.60
CA GLY A 42 3.63 -5.89 -1.48
C GLY A 42 2.89 -5.62 -0.19
N TYR A 43 3.03 -6.53 0.77
CA TYR A 43 2.24 -6.53 2.00
C TYR A 43 3.13 -6.83 3.20
N SER A 44 2.83 -6.20 4.33
CA SER A 44 3.24 -6.67 5.65
C SER A 44 2.00 -6.75 6.53
N THR A 45 1.68 -7.95 6.99
CA THR A 45 0.48 -8.25 7.77
C THR A 45 0.85 -8.57 9.20
N LEU A 46 0.28 -7.83 10.15
CA LEU A 46 0.54 -7.97 11.58
C LEU A 46 -0.70 -8.54 12.27
N ILE A 47 -0.59 -9.80 12.68
CA ILE A 47 -1.63 -10.50 13.43
C ILE A 47 -0.98 -11.15 14.65
N SER A 48 -1.27 -10.63 15.84
CA SER A 48 -0.78 -11.18 17.10
C SER A 48 -1.68 -10.84 18.28
N GLY A 49 -1.64 -11.65 19.34
CA GLY A 49 -2.50 -11.49 20.51
C GLY A 49 -3.98 -11.78 20.23
N GLU A 50 -4.73 -11.98 21.31
CA GLU A 50 -6.16 -12.31 21.30
C GLU A 50 -6.82 -11.75 22.57
N GLY A 51 -8.16 -11.75 22.61
CA GLY A 51 -8.92 -11.35 23.78
C GLY A 51 -9.13 -9.83 23.90
N ALA A 52 -9.29 -9.36 25.14
CA ALA A 52 -9.60 -7.97 25.43
C ALA A 52 -8.44 -7.03 25.05
N LEU A 53 -8.80 -5.86 24.51
CA LEU A 53 -7.85 -4.81 24.14
C LEU A 53 -7.05 -4.34 25.37
N VAL A 54 -5.72 -4.35 25.24
CA VAL A 54 -4.79 -3.64 26.12
C VAL A 54 -3.92 -2.75 25.26
N VAL A 55 -4.09 -1.43 25.42
CA VAL A 55 -3.37 -0.43 24.62
C VAL A 55 -1.86 -0.61 24.75
N GLY A 56 -1.17 -0.63 23.61
CA GLY A 56 0.27 -0.88 23.50
C GLY A 56 0.64 -2.36 23.52
N LYS A 57 -0.33 -3.29 23.60
CA LYS A 57 -0.07 -4.74 23.63
C LYS A 57 -0.85 -5.51 22.57
N GLY A 58 -2.08 -5.12 22.26
CA GLY A 58 -2.93 -5.80 21.30
C GLY A 58 -4.33 -6.13 21.82
N PRO A 59 -5.12 -6.93 21.07
CA PRO A 59 -4.70 -7.67 19.88
C PRO A 59 -4.29 -6.76 18.72
N VAL A 60 -3.29 -7.18 17.95
CA VAL A 60 -2.78 -6.47 16.78
C VAL A 60 -3.40 -7.10 15.54
N ARG A 61 -4.10 -6.30 14.73
CA ARG A 61 -4.76 -6.72 13.48
C ARG A 61 -4.61 -5.61 12.44
N THR A 62 -3.38 -5.35 12.04
CA THR A 62 -3.04 -4.21 11.16
C THR A 62 -2.03 -4.62 10.10
N GLY A 63 -1.55 -3.66 9.33
CA GLY A 63 -0.53 -3.90 8.31
C GLY A 63 -0.21 -2.66 7.50
N VAL A 64 0.59 -2.89 6.47
CA VAL A 64 0.85 -1.91 5.42
C VAL A 64 0.86 -2.62 4.08
N THR A 65 0.17 -2.02 3.11
CA THR A 65 0.26 -2.37 1.69
C THR A 65 1.14 -1.35 1.01
N ALA A 66 2.07 -1.81 0.18
CA ALA A 66 2.91 -0.97 -0.65
C ALA A 66 2.54 -1.19 -2.12
N ILE A 67 2.41 -0.09 -2.87
CA ILE A 67 2.20 -0.11 -4.32
C ILE A 67 3.36 0.66 -4.95
N LEU A 68 4.15 -0.03 -5.77
CA LEU A 68 5.21 0.57 -6.56
C LEU A 68 4.61 0.90 -7.94
N PRO A 69 4.45 2.18 -8.29
CA PRO A 69 3.84 2.57 -9.56
C PRO A 69 4.79 2.39 -10.75
N ARG A 70 6.08 2.11 -10.48
CA ARG A 70 7.14 1.86 -11.46
C ARG A 70 8.09 0.76 -10.94
N PRO A 71 8.90 0.14 -11.81
CA PRO A 71 10.01 -0.70 -11.39
C PRO A 71 10.95 0.04 -10.42
N ARG A 72 11.63 -0.71 -9.54
CA ARG A 72 12.44 -0.12 -8.44
C ARG A 72 13.46 0.92 -8.90
N ALA A 73 14.11 0.69 -10.05
CA ALA A 73 15.11 1.61 -10.59
C ALA A 73 14.52 2.98 -10.98
N ASP A 74 13.22 3.03 -11.25
CA ASP A 74 12.52 4.21 -11.80
C ASP A 74 11.57 4.86 -10.79
N LEU A 75 11.59 4.46 -9.51
CA LEU A 75 10.66 4.97 -8.51
C LEU A 75 10.78 6.47 -8.24
N ALA A 76 11.93 7.07 -8.53
CA ALA A 76 12.14 8.51 -8.42
C ALA A 76 11.55 9.29 -9.62
N THR A 77 11.28 8.61 -10.75
CA THR A 77 10.70 9.22 -11.95
C THR A 77 9.22 9.46 -11.73
N PRO A 78 8.73 10.72 -11.87
CA PRO A 78 7.33 11.03 -11.63
C PRO A 78 6.34 10.21 -12.46
N VAL A 79 5.16 9.98 -11.90
CA VAL A 79 3.98 9.46 -12.59
C VAL A 79 2.90 10.53 -12.55
N PHE A 80 2.22 10.76 -13.67
CA PHE A 80 1.05 11.62 -13.66
C PHE A 80 -0.05 11.01 -12.79
N ALA A 81 -0.72 11.86 -12.02
CA ALA A 81 -1.73 11.47 -11.05
C ALA A 81 -2.77 12.56 -10.88
N GLY A 82 -3.93 12.15 -10.35
CA GLY A 82 -4.97 13.04 -9.87
C GLY A 82 -5.65 12.39 -8.67
N ILE A 83 -6.28 13.21 -7.83
CA ILE A 83 -7.01 12.74 -6.66
C ILE A 83 -8.46 13.22 -6.71
N PHE A 84 -9.33 12.53 -5.97
CA PHE A 84 -10.71 12.94 -5.77
C PHE A 84 -11.15 12.56 -4.36
N ALA A 85 -11.54 13.55 -3.56
CA ALA A 85 -12.05 13.32 -2.21
C ALA A 85 -13.59 13.25 -2.25
N GLN A 86 -14.14 12.04 -2.25
CA GLN A 86 -15.60 11.86 -2.13
C GLN A 86 -16.10 12.34 -0.76
N ASN A 87 -15.37 12.01 0.31
CA ASN A 87 -15.56 12.54 1.66
C ASN A 87 -14.18 12.62 2.33
N GLY A 88 -13.82 13.78 2.89
CA GLY A 88 -12.48 14.05 3.43
C GLY A 88 -12.25 13.56 4.87
N ASN A 89 -13.05 12.64 5.39
CA ASN A 89 -12.85 12.09 6.73
C ASN A 89 -11.78 10.96 6.70
N GLY A 90 -10.55 11.35 6.40
CA GLY A 90 -9.38 10.48 6.30
C GLY A 90 -8.12 11.26 5.95
N GLU A 91 -7.00 10.57 5.81
CA GLU A 91 -5.70 11.15 5.50
C GLU A 91 -5.08 10.57 4.21
N LEU A 92 -4.46 11.45 3.40
CA LEU A 92 -3.68 11.10 2.22
C LEU A 92 -2.55 12.11 2.04
N THR A 93 -1.35 11.72 2.45
CA THR A 93 -0.16 12.56 2.28
C THR A 93 0.22 12.66 0.81
N GLY A 94 0.92 13.74 0.43
CA GLY A 94 1.31 13.97 -0.96
C GLY A 94 0.17 14.48 -1.87
N SER A 95 -1.05 14.62 -1.35
CA SER A 95 -2.19 15.21 -2.07
C SER A 95 -1.88 16.59 -2.63
N HIS A 96 -1.27 17.48 -1.83
CA HIS A 96 -0.92 18.83 -2.28
C HIS A 96 0.05 18.86 -3.48
N ILE A 97 1.07 17.99 -3.51
CA ILE A 97 2.01 17.98 -4.64
C ILE A 97 1.35 17.40 -5.91
N ILE A 98 0.43 16.45 -5.75
CA ILE A 98 -0.36 15.90 -6.87
C ILE A 98 -1.26 16.98 -7.45
N GLU A 99 -1.99 17.74 -6.62
CA GLU A 99 -2.84 18.85 -7.10
C GLU A 99 -2.03 19.95 -7.77
N GLU A 100 -0.86 20.30 -7.21
CA GLU A 100 -0.02 21.38 -7.74
C GLU A 100 0.66 21.01 -9.06
N THR A 101 1.16 19.78 -9.19
CA THR A 101 2.03 19.39 -10.32
C THR A 101 1.40 18.38 -11.27
N GLY A 102 0.25 17.80 -10.91
CA GLY A 102 -0.38 16.70 -11.63
C GLY A 102 0.41 15.40 -11.56
N ALA A 103 1.37 15.26 -10.64
CA ALA A 103 2.25 14.11 -10.56
C ALA A 103 2.76 13.84 -9.12
N PHE A 104 3.23 12.61 -8.90
CA PHE A 104 4.03 12.26 -7.71
C PHE A 104 5.14 11.28 -8.09
N ASN A 105 6.09 11.09 -7.19
CA ASN A 105 7.12 10.05 -7.26
C ASN A 105 7.11 9.20 -5.98
N PHE A 106 7.92 8.14 -5.98
CA PHE A 106 8.02 7.14 -4.91
C PHE A 106 6.83 6.18 -4.81
N PRO A 107 6.94 5.12 -3.99
CA PRO A 107 5.84 4.21 -3.72
C PRO A 107 4.65 4.87 -3.02
N ILE A 108 3.47 4.27 -3.19
CA ILE A 108 2.28 4.54 -2.37
C ILE A 108 2.26 3.54 -1.22
N THR A 109 1.92 3.98 -0.02
CA THR A 109 1.65 3.09 1.12
C THR A 109 0.24 3.27 1.67
N ILE A 110 -0.39 2.18 2.10
CA ILE A 110 -1.74 2.18 2.69
C ILE A 110 -1.70 1.43 4.01
N THR A 111 -2.12 2.06 5.11
CA THR A 111 -2.04 1.49 6.47
C THR A 111 -3.23 1.91 7.35
N ASN A 112 -3.09 1.85 8.68
CA ASN A 112 -4.07 2.35 9.64
C ASN A 112 -3.95 3.86 9.89
N THR A 113 -5.04 4.47 10.34
CA THR A 113 -5.14 5.93 10.57
C THR A 113 -3.99 6.49 11.40
N HIS A 114 -3.66 5.87 12.54
CA HIS A 114 -2.62 6.38 13.46
C HIS A 114 -1.19 6.07 12.99
N SER A 115 -1.03 5.34 11.88
CA SER A 115 0.26 4.97 11.32
C SER A 115 0.53 5.61 9.96
N CYS A 116 -0.37 6.48 9.47
CA CYS A 116 -0.21 7.17 8.18
C CYS A 116 1.11 7.97 8.12
N GLY A 117 1.38 8.79 9.14
CA GLY A 117 2.64 9.55 9.24
C GLY A 117 3.90 8.66 9.33
N VAL A 118 3.84 7.57 10.11
CA VAL A 118 4.95 6.59 10.22
C VAL A 118 5.22 5.92 8.87
N SER A 119 4.17 5.58 8.13
CA SER A 119 4.30 4.96 6.80
C SER A 119 4.94 5.89 5.78
N ARG A 120 4.54 7.18 5.79
CA ARG A 120 5.16 8.23 4.98
C ARG A 120 6.65 8.37 5.27
N ASP A 121 7.03 8.48 6.54
CA ASP A 121 8.43 8.67 6.96
C ASP A 121 9.28 7.43 6.70
N ALA A 122 8.71 6.24 6.94
CA ALA A 122 9.39 4.99 6.66
C ALA A 122 9.64 4.80 5.15
N THR A 123 8.72 5.26 4.29
CA THR A 123 8.91 5.25 2.83
C THR A 123 10.11 6.10 2.42
N LEU A 124 10.27 7.31 2.98
CA LEU A 124 11.47 8.12 2.73
C LEU A 124 12.75 7.43 3.20
N ARG A 125 12.73 6.87 4.42
CA ARG A 125 13.88 6.14 4.96
C ARG A 125 14.26 4.93 4.09
N TRP A 126 13.27 4.27 3.49
CA TRP A 126 13.50 3.17 2.55
C TRP A 126 14.06 3.68 1.22
N MET A 127 13.48 4.75 0.65
CA MET A 127 14.00 5.40 -0.58
C MET A 127 15.46 5.82 -0.42
N GLN A 128 15.84 6.40 0.72
CA GLN A 128 17.25 6.76 1.02
C GLN A 128 18.19 5.55 0.96
N ARG A 129 17.70 4.35 1.29
CA ARG A 129 18.52 3.12 1.26
C ARG A 129 18.65 2.56 -0.14
N VAL A 130 17.57 2.58 -0.94
CA VAL A 130 17.54 1.89 -2.25
C VAL A 130 17.89 2.78 -3.43
N LEU A 131 17.64 4.09 -3.33
CA LEU A 131 17.92 5.10 -4.35
C LEU A 131 18.36 6.42 -3.68
N PRO A 132 19.52 6.46 -2.99
CA PRO A 132 19.98 7.65 -2.26
C PRO A 132 20.05 8.90 -3.14
N ALA A 133 20.51 8.76 -4.39
CA ALA A 133 20.61 9.86 -5.35
C ALA A 133 19.27 10.56 -5.63
N ALA A 134 18.12 9.91 -5.39
CA ALA A 134 16.82 10.52 -5.54
C ALA A 134 16.49 11.57 -4.46
N LEU A 135 17.26 11.59 -3.36
CA LEU A 135 17.05 12.47 -2.21
C LEU A 135 18.26 13.37 -1.92
N ASP A 136 19.42 13.14 -2.54
CA ASP A 136 20.67 13.86 -2.27
C ASP A 136 20.59 15.40 -2.48
N SER A 137 19.75 15.85 -3.42
CA SER A 137 19.61 17.27 -3.75
C SER A 137 18.19 17.82 -3.57
N GLY A 138 17.34 17.14 -2.79
CA GLY A 138 15.92 17.48 -2.72
C GLY A 138 15.21 16.98 -1.46
N TRP A 139 13.88 17.03 -1.54
CA TRP A 139 12.96 16.54 -0.52
C TRP A 139 12.04 15.51 -1.16
N GLY A 140 11.34 14.75 -0.31
CA GLY A 140 10.32 13.84 -0.79
C GLY A 140 8.98 14.03 -0.10
N LEU A 141 7.92 13.86 -0.89
CA LEU A 141 6.53 13.93 -0.45
C LEU A 141 5.80 12.63 -0.81
N PRO A 142 6.15 11.48 -0.18
CA PRO A 142 5.52 10.21 -0.53
C PRO A 142 4.03 10.23 -0.24
N VAL A 143 3.32 9.37 -0.97
CA VAL A 143 1.90 9.13 -0.77
C VAL A 143 1.71 8.03 0.27
N ALA A 144 1.15 8.39 1.41
CA ALA A 144 0.67 7.46 2.42
C ALA A 144 -0.80 7.75 2.67
N ALA A 145 -1.62 6.72 2.60
CA ALA A 145 -3.05 6.76 2.84
C ALA A 145 -3.44 5.76 3.94
N GLU A 146 -4.67 5.86 4.42
CA GLU A 146 -5.11 5.06 5.55
C GLU A 146 -6.59 4.67 5.51
N THR A 147 -6.91 3.68 6.35
CA THR A 147 -8.29 3.43 6.82
C THR A 147 -8.25 3.10 8.32
N TYR A 148 -9.39 3.27 9.01
CA TYR A 148 -9.48 3.01 10.44
C TYR A 148 -9.72 1.52 10.75
N ASP A 149 -8.76 0.88 11.44
CA ASP A 149 -8.85 -0.53 11.87
C ASP A 149 -9.08 -0.71 13.38
N GLY A 150 -9.33 0.37 14.13
CA GLY A 150 -9.40 0.36 15.61
C GLY A 150 -10.54 -0.46 16.22
N PHE A 151 -11.46 -1.00 15.41
CA PHE A 151 -12.45 -1.98 15.86
C PHE A 151 -11.83 -3.35 16.16
N LEU A 152 -10.83 -3.78 15.37
CA LEU A 152 -10.17 -5.09 15.50
C LEU A 152 -8.72 -4.97 15.98
N ASN A 153 -8.14 -3.79 15.89
CA ASN A 153 -6.73 -3.53 16.15
C ASN A 153 -6.56 -2.59 17.35
N ASP A 154 -5.50 -2.82 18.11
CA ASP A 154 -4.95 -1.85 19.05
C ASP A 154 -4.28 -0.68 18.31
N ILE A 155 -5.10 0.19 17.70
CA ILE A 155 -4.62 1.31 16.87
C ILE A 155 -3.80 2.33 17.69
N ASN A 156 -4.10 2.48 18.98
CA ASN A 156 -3.37 3.35 19.91
C ASN A 156 -2.06 2.73 20.41
N GLY A 157 -1.79 1.47 20.10
CA GLY A 157 -0.52 0.82 20.42
C GLY A 157 0.60 1.10 19.43
N HIS A 158 0.32 1.77 18.30
CA HIS A 158 1.30 2.17 17.28
C HIS A 158 2.21 1.00 16.84
N HIS A 159 1.60 -0.13 16.48
CA HIS A 159 2.33 -1.38 16.18
C HIS A 159 3.07 -1.39 14.84
N LEU A 160 2.76 -0.47 13.93
CA LEU A 160 3.49 -0.33 12.67
C LEU A 160 4.88 0.27 12.92
N ARG A 161 5.89 -0.29 12.25
CA ARG A 161 7.29 0.10 12.38
C ARG A 161 7.93 0.18 11.01
N PHE A 162 9.10 0.81 10.95
CA PHE A 162 9.87 0.92 9.71
C PHE A 162 10.09 -0.42 9.03
N GLU A 163 10.39 -1.48 9.80
CA GLU A 163 10.68 -2.82 9.28
C GLU A 163 9.48 -3.42 8.54
N HIS A 164 8.26 -3.12 8.99
CA HIS A 164 7.04 -3.59 8.34
C HIS A 164 6.82 -2.89 6.99
N VAL A 165 7.06 -1.57 6.94
CA VAL A 165 6.96 -0.79 5.70
C VAL A 165 8.03 -1.20 4.71
N ALA A 166 9.29 -1.33 5.16
CA ALA A 166 10.39 -1.82 4.34
C ALA A 166 10.11 -3.24 3.81
N ALA A 167 9.60 -4.15 4.65
CA ALA A 167 9.25 -5.50 4.21
C ALA A 167 8.14 -5.51 3.14
N ALA A 168 7.13 -4.64 3.25
CA ALA A 168 6.10 -4.52 2.21
C ALA A 168 6.68 -3.97 0.89
N LEU A 169 7.56 -2.97 0.97
CA LEU A 169 8.23 -2.38 -0.20
C LEU A 169 9.20 -3.37 -0.87
N ASP A 170 10.00 -4.07 -0.07
CA ASP A 170 10.96 -5.09 -0.53
C ASP A 170 10.27 -6.38 -1.01
N GLY A 171 9.07 -6.67 -0.51
CA GLY A 171 8.25 -7.80 -0.93
C GLY A 171 7.36 -7.51 -2.13
N ALA A 172 7.35 -6.28 -2.65
CA ALA A 172 6.46 -5.91 -3.74
C ALA A 172 6.80 -6.64 -5.05
N THR A 173 5.81 -7.31 -5.63
CA THR A 173 5.93 -8.07 -6.88
C THR A 173 4.75 -7.81 -7.83
N GLY A 174 4.97 -8.01 -9.13
CA GLY A 174 3.90 -8.01 -10.14
C GLY A 174 3.39 -9.43 -10.42
N GLY A 175 2.39 -9.54 -11.28
CA GLY A 175 1.95 -10.84 -11.82
C GLY A 175 1.18 -11.75 -10.86
N SER A 176 0.50 -11.18 -9.86
CA SER A 176 -0.34 -11.90 -8.90
C SER A 176 -1.47 -11.03 -8.39
#